data_AF-A0A1G1QDJ1-F1
#
_entry.id   AF-A0A1G1QDJ1-F1
#
_cell.length_a   1.000
_cell.length_b   1.000
_cell.length_c   1.000
_cell.angle_alpha   90.00
_cell.angle_beta   90.00
_cell.angle_gamma   90.00
#
_symmetry.space_group_name_H-M   'P 1'
#
loop_
_entity.id
_entity.type
_entity.pdbx_description
1 polymer ?
#
loop_
_entity_poly.entity_id
_entity_poly.type
_entity_poly.pdbx_seq_one_letter_code
_entity_poly.pdbx_strand_id
1 'polypeptide(L)'
;MKRKEMIKAALAAGLFFLGLGGWLLHLRIHPPVKNAANLIPFISGIGSVFCLPFLFCFRPTVTLAYIINGFLAIIGTITMAHFSIAHFQGPITPASIILNTTFADIAILWGKFAVGKTLFDLEFLKSETEAAAQGRFFRYPNMGWWWAHLFALAIVYASGNIFWK
;
A
#
# COMPACT_ATOMS: atom_id res chain seq x y z
N MET A 1 28.15 8.44 7.61
CA MET A 1 26.97 8.69 6.75
C MET A 1 26.35 10.04 7.07
N LYS A 2 25.80 10.76 6.08
CA LYS A 2 25.01 11.98 6.35
C LYS A 2 23.69 11.61 7.03
N ARG A 3 23.15 12.45 7.92
CA ARG A 3 21.89 12.20 8.67
C ARG A 3 20.71 11.80 7.77
N LYS A 4 20.58 12.42 6.59
CA LYS A 4 19.58 12.06 5.58
C LYS A 4 19.66 10.59 5.16
N GLU A 5 20.87 10.09 4.88
CA GLU A 5 21.08 8.70 4.46
C GLU A 5 20.76 7.70 5.58
N MET A 6 21.03 8.06 6.84
CA MET A 6 20.64 7.23 7.99
C MET A 6 19.12 7.12 8.13
N ILE A 7 18.40 8.25 7.99
CA ILE A 7 16.93 8.26 8.02
C ILE A 7 16.38 7.45 6.85
N LYS A 8 16.94 7.65 5.65
CA LYS A 8 16.53 6.91 4.44
C LYS A 8 16.70 5.41 4.62
N ALA A 9 17.85 4.96 5.12
CA ALA A 9 18.12 3.56 5.39
C ALA A 9 17.15 2.98 6.44
N ALA A 10 16.90 3.70 7.53
CA ALA A 10 15.97 3.27 8.57
C ALA A 10 14.53 3.16 8.05
N LEU A 11 14.07 4.11 7.23
CA LEU A 11 12.75 4.06 6.60
C LEU A 11 12.64 2.94 5.56
N ALA A 12 13.69 2.70 4.77
CA ALA A 12 13.72 1.58 3.82
C ALA A 12 13.68 0.22 4.55
N ALA A 13 14.39 0.09 5.67
CA ALA A 13 14.30 -1.08 6.53
C ALA A 13 12.89 -1.23 7.14
N GLY A 14 12.28 -0.14 7.61
CA GLY A 14 10.89 -0.14 8.09
C GLY A 14 9.90 -0.58 7.00
N LEU A 15 10.08 -0.10 5.77
CA LEU A 15 9.28 -0.49 4.61
C LEU A 15 9.44 -1.99 4.31
N PHE A 16 10.67 -2.51 4.39
CA PHE A 16 10.96 -3.94 4.25
C PHE A 16 10.24 -4.77 5.33
N PHE A 17 10.36 -4.41 6.61
CA PHE A 17 9.74 -5.18 7.70
C PHE A 17 8.21 -5.11 7.69
N LEU A 18 7.62 -3.95 7.38
CA LEU A 18 6.18 -3.83 7.21
C LEU A 18 5.69 -4.65 6.01
N GLY A 19 6.42 -4.60 4.89
CA GLY A 19 6.14 -5.43 3.72
C GLY A 19 6.23 -6.92 4.06
N LEU A 20 7.30 -7.34 4.73
CA LEU A 20 7.55 -8.73 5.10
C LEU A 20 6.46 -9.24 6.06
N GLY A 21 6.15 -8.49 7.12
CA GLY A 21 5.10 -8.84 8.07
C GLY A 21 3.74 -8.97 7.40
N GLY A 22 3.34 -7.97 6.59
CA GLY A 22 2.09 -8.02 5.84
C GLY A 22 2.03 -9.18 4.83
N TRP A 23 3.16 -9.46 4.15
CA TRP A 23 3.23 -10.58 3.22
C TRP A 23 3.12 -11.93 3.94
N LEU A 24 3.80 -12.13 5.07
CA LEU A 24 3.71 -13.36 5.86
C LEU A 24 2.28 -13.59 6.40
N LEU A 25 1.59 -12.54 6.84
CA LEU A 25 0.17 -12.60 7.19
C LEU A 25 -0.68 -13.02 5.98
N HIS A 26 -0.40 -12.45 4.81
CA HIS A 26 -1.09 -12.82 3.58
C HIS A 26 -0.87 -14.28 3.19
N LEU A 27 0.35 -14.82 3.30
CA LEU A 27 0.65 -16.23 3.01
C LEU A 27 -0.04 -17.20 3.95
N ARG A 28 -0.34 -16.78 5.19
CA ARG A 28 -1.14 -17.56 6.14
C ARG A 28 -2.58 -17.72 5.65
N ILE A 29 -3.15 -16.69 5.04
CA ILE A 29 -4.53 -16.68 4.53
C ILE A 29 -4.60 -17.33 3.14
N HIS A 30 -3.65 -17.01 2.25
CA HIS A 30 -3.59 -17.45 0.86
C HIS A 30 -2.28 -18.21 0.55
N PRO A 31 -2.15 -19.49 0.97
CA PRO A 31 -0.96 -20.28 0.62
C PRO A 31 -0.88 -20.48 -0.90
N PRO A 32 0.29 -20.26 -1.54
CA PRO A 32 0.44 -20.34 -2.99
C PRO A 32 0.20 -21.74 -3.54
N VAL A 33 0.44 -22.77 -2.73
CA VAL A 33 0.26 -24.18 -3.11
C VAL A 33 -1.21 -24.63 -3.13
N LYS A 34 -2.14 -23.84 -2.56
CA LYS A 34 -3.55 -24.24 -2.44
C LYS A 34 -4.41 -23.85 -3.66
N ASN A 35 -4.06 -22.76 -4.35
CA ASN A 35 -4.83 -22.26 -5.50
C ASN A 35 -3.91 -21.43 -6.40
N ALA A 36 -3.96 -21.65 -7.71
CA ALA A 36 -3.20 -20.88 -8.70
C ALA A 36 -3.49 -19.37 -8.62
N ALA A 37 -4.70 -18.97 -8.23
CA ALA A 37 -5.05 -17.56 -8.00
C ALA A 37 -4.22 -16.90 -6.88
N ASN A 38 -3.70 -17.69 -5.92
CA ASN A 38 -2.84 -17.20 -4.84
C ASN A 38 -1.41 -16.92 -5.31
N LEU A 39 -1.02 -17.33 -6.53
CA LEU A 39 0.30 -17.07 -7.07
C LEU A 39 0.52 -15.59 -7.39
N ILE A 40 -0.53 -14.88 -7.81
CA ILE A 40 -0.46 -13.45 -8.13
C ILE A 40 -0.14 -12.63 -6.87
N PRO A 41 -0.87 -12.76 -5.75
CA PRO A 41 -0.51 -12.09 -4.50
C PRO A 41 0.86 -12.53 -3.95
N PHE A 42 1.27 -13.79 -4.16
CA PHE A 42 2.59 -14.27 -3.77
C PHE A 42 3.71 -13.50 -4.49
N ILE A 43 3.67 -13.44 -5.83
CA ILE A 43 4.66 -12.74 -6.66
C ILE A 43 4.64 -11.23 -6.39
N SER A 44 3.44 -10.64 -6.29
CA SER A 44 3.26 -9.23 -5.93
C SER A 44 3.88 -8.92 -4.57
N GLY A 45 3.74 -9.83 -3.60
CA GLY A 45 4.37 -9.75 -2.30
C GLY A 45 5.90 -9.74 -2.37
N ILE A 46 6.52 -10.61 -3.15
CA ILE A 46 7.98 -10.60 -3.38
C ILE A 46 8.43 -9.24 -3.92
N GLY A 47 7.76 -8.74 -4.96
CA GLY A 47 8.04 -7.42 -5.53
C GLY A 47 7.91 -6.31 -4.48
N SER A 48 6.86 -6.35 -3.67
CA SER A 48 6.64 -5.36 -2.62
C SER A 48 7.63 -5.44 -1.46
N VAL A 49 8.09 -6.63 -1.09
CA VAL A 49 8.98 -6.83 0.07
C VAL A 49 10.42 -6.49 -0.31
N PHE A 50 10.88 -6.93 -1.47
CA PHE A 50 12.30 -6.83 -1.84
C PHE A 50 12.55 -5.71 -2.85
N CYS A 51 11.80 -5.68 -3.96
CA CYS A 51 12.06 -4.71 -5.02
C CYS A 51 11.71 -3.29 -4.57
N LEU A 52 10.60 -3.10 -3.85
CA LEU A 52 10.12 -1.77 -3.50
C LEU A 52 11.06 -1.00 -2.54
N PRO A 53 11.55 -1.57 -1.41
CA PRO A 53 12.55 -0.90 -0.58
C PRO A 53 13.86 -0.65 -1.34
N PHE A 54 14.26 -1.59 -2.20
CA PHE A 54 15.44 -1.43 -3.05
C PHE A 54 15.30 -0.23 -4.01
N LEU A 55 14.16 -0.07 -4.67
CA LEU A 55 13.89 1.08 -5.54
C LEU A 55 13.93 2.42 -4.78
N PHE A 56 13.53 2.46 -3.51
CA PHE A 56 13.66 3.68 -2.70
C PHE A 56 15.12 4.03 -2.38
N CYS A 57 16.05 3.08 -2.41
CA CYS A 57 17.48 3.34 -2.18
C CYS A 57 18.11 4.19 -3.29
N PHE A 58 17.63 4.10 -4.54
CA PHE A 58 18.20 4.83 -5.68
C PHE A 58 17.36 6.04 -6.05
N ARG A 59 17.99 7.23 -6.06
CA ARG A 59 17.32 8.50 -6.37
C ARG A 59 16.52 8.48 -7.68
N PRO A 60 17.00 7.92 -8.81
CA PRO A 60 16.25 7.91 -10.07
C PRO A 60 14.94 7.11 -10.01
N THR A 61 14.83 6.17 -9.07
CA THR A 61 13.69 5.25 -8.97
C THR A 61 12.71 5.62 -7.86
N VAL A 62 12.97 6.64 -7.05
CA VAL A 62 12.11 7.02 -5.90
C VAL A 62 10.70 7.40 -6.36
N THR A 63 10.55 8.15 -7.46
CA THR A 63 9.23 8.50 -8.01
C THR A 63 8.45 7.26 -8.44
N LEU A 64 9.11 6.33 -9.14
CA LEU A 64 8.50 5.08 -9.56
C LEU A 64 8.12 4.22 -8.34
N ALA A 65 9.01 4.10 -7.36
CA ALA A 65 8.77 3.38 -6.12
C ALA A 65 7.56 3.93 -5.37
N TYR A 66 7.42 5.26 -5.30
CA TYR A 66 6.29 5.91 -4.66
C TYR A 66 4.96 5.61 -5.38
N ILE A 67 4.96 5.69 -6.71
CA ILE A 67 3.78 5.38 -7.53
C ILE A 67 3.35 3.92 -7.32
N ILE A 68 4.30 2.97 -7.44
CA ILE A 68 4.04 1.54 -7.23
C ILE A 68 3.53 1.29 -5.80
N ASN A 69 4.17 1.89 -4.79
CA ASN A 69 3.79 1.71 -3.39
C ASN A 69 2.33 2.10 -3.13
N GLY A 70 1.89 3.24 -3.66
CA GLY A 70 0.52 3.69 -3.45
C GLY A 70 -0.52 2.92 -4.28
N PHE A 71 -0.21 2.52 -5.52
CA PHE A 71 -1.14 1.65 -6.27
C PHE A 71 -1.26 0.25 -5.66
N LEU A 72 -0.17 -0.32 -5.12
CA LEU A 72 -0.23 -1.56 -4.35
C LEU A 72 -1.10 -1.39 -3.10
N ALA A 73 -1.04 -0.24 -2.42
CA ALA A 73 -1.88 0.05 -1.27
C ALA A 73 -3.37 0.13 -1.65
N ILE A 74 -3.69 0.79 -2.76
CA ILE A 74 -5.05 0.91 -3.28
C ILE A 74 -5.61 -0.44 -3.70
N ILE A 75 -4.90 -1.17 -4.58
CA ILE A 75 -5.34 -2.46 -5.10
C ILE A 75 -5.50 -3.47 -3.96
N GLY A 76 -4.51 -3.52 -3.05
CA GLY A 76 -4.59 -4.36 -1.85
C GLY A 76 -5.80 -4.01 -0.99
N THR A 77 -6.06 -2.72 -0.74
CA THR A 77 -7.23 -2.29 0.05
C THR A 77 -8.54 -2.75 -0.59
N ILE A 78 -8.73 -2.50 -1.89
CA ILE A 78 -9.96 -2.86 -2.60
C ILE A 78 -10.19 -4.37 -2.58
N THR A 79 -9.17 -5.15 -2.94
CA THR A 79 -9.27 -6.61 -3.01
C THR A 79 -9.45 -7.26 -1.65
N MET A 80 -8.74 -6.79 -0.61
CA MET A 80 -8.90 -7.27 0.77
C MET A 80 -10.25 -6.87 1.37
N ALA A 81 -10.74 -5.66 1.10
CA ALA A 81 -12.08 -5.24 1.51
C ALA A 81 -13.16 -6.11 0.84
N HIS A 82 -13.06 -6.36 -0.47
CA HIS A 82 -13.98 -7.27 -1.14
C HIS A 82 -13.90 -8.69 -0.57
N PHE A 83 -12.70 -9.24 -0.36
CA PHE A 83 -12.52 -10.56 0.26
C PHE A 83 -13.20 -10.64 1.63
N SER A 84 -13.00 -9.62 2.48
CA SER A 84 -13.62 -9.53 3.80
C SER A 84 -15.14 -9.51 3.73
N ILE A 85 -15.72 -8.75 2.81
CA ILE A 85 -17.19 -8.68 2.63
C ILE A 85 -17.72 -10.03 2.12
N ALA A 86 -17.07 -10.63 1.14
CA ALA A 86 -17.53 -11.87 0.50
C ALA A 86 -17.44 -13.10 1.42
N HIS A 87 -16.50 -13.09 2.37
CA HIS A 87 -16.25 -14.22 3.28
C HIS A 87 -16.56 -13.89 4.74
N PHE A 88 -17.24 -12.78 5.01
CA PHE A 88 -17.58 -12.40 6.39
C PHE A 88 -18.50 -13.45 7.02
N GLN A 89 -18.08 -13.98 8.17
CA GLN A 89 -18.86 -14.94 8.94
C GLN A 89 -19.02 -14.44 10.39
N GLY A 90 -20.23 -14.56 10.92
CA GLY A 90 -20.57 -14.18 12.29
C GLY A 90 -21.31 -12.84 12.42
N PRO A 91 -21.59 -12.41 13.66
CA PRO A 91 -22.36 -11.20 13.93
C PRO A 91 -21.56 -9.95 13.57
N ILE A 92 -22.26 -8.90 13.11
CA ILE A 92 -21.67 -7.59 12.83
C ILE A 92 -21.48 -6.86 14.16
N THR A 93 -20.26 -6.91 14.69
CA THR A 93 -19.84 -6.21 15.91
C THR A 93 -18.53 -5.46 15.65
N PRO A 94 -18.20 -4.39 16.38
CA PRO A 94 -16.92 -3.70 16.20
C PRO A 94 -15.72 -4.64 16.34
N ALA A 95 -15.76 -5.57 17.31
CA ALA A 95 -14.72 -6.55 17.52
C ALA A 95 -14.55 -7.51 16.33
N SER A 96 -15.66 -8.06 15.80
CA SER A 96 -15.60 -8.94 14.63
C SER A 96 -15.17 -8.21 13.36
N ILE A 97 -15.55 -6.95 13.17
CA ILE A 97 -15.05 -6.14 12.05
C ILE A 97 -13.54 -5.96 12.16
N ILE A 98 -13.00 -5.67 13.35
CA ILE A 98 -11.56 -5.42 13.53
C ILE A 98 -10.75 -6.72 13.45
N LEU A 99 -11.23 -7.82 14.05
CA LEU A 99 -10.45 -9.04 14.25
C LEU A 99 -10.73 -10.16 13.25
N ASN A 100 -11.91 -10.17 12.62
CA ASN A 100 -12.33 -11.22 11.68
C ASN A 100 -12.41 -10.73 10.22
N THR A 101 -11.90 -9.53 9.95
CA THR A 101 -11.72 -9.03 8.57
C THR A 101 -10.24 -8.75 8.33
N THR A 102 -9.90 -8.45 7.07
CA THR A 102 -8.57 -8.00 6.69
C THR A 102 -8.29 -6.54 7.06
N PHE A 103 -9.07 -5.93 7.97
CA PHE A 103 -8.88 -4.53 8.38
C PHE A 103 -7.48 -4.30 8.97
N ALA A 104 -6.98 -5.23 9.79
CA ALA A 104 -5.63 -5.18 10.34
C ALA A 104 -4.56 -5.23 9.22
N ASP A 105 -4.73 -6.09 8.22
CA ASP A 105 -3.84 -6.19 7.06
C ASP A 105 -3.86 -4.89 6.23
N ILE A 106 -5.04 -4.30 6.02
CA ILE A 106 -5.21 -3.00 5.36
C ILE A 106 -4.48 -1.91 6.14
N ALA A 107 -4.59 -1.88 7.47
CA ALA A 107 -3.89 -0.90 8.30
C ALA A 107 -2.36 -1.00 8.16
N ILE A 108 -1.81 -2.22 8.15
CA ILE A 108 -0.37 -2.46 7.90
C ILE A 108 0.01 -1.97 6.50
N LEU A 109 -0.81 -2.24 5.49
CA LEU A 109 -0.60 -1.81 4.11
C LEU A 109 -0.54 -0.27 3.98
N TRP A 110 -1.43 0.46 4.66
CA TRP A 110 -1.40 1.93 4.69
C TRP A 110 -0.24 2.48 5.53
N GLY A 111 0.16 1.79 6.61
CA GLY A 111 1.40 2.11 7.33
C GLY A 111 2.64 1.99 6.44
N LYS A 112 2.72 0.93 5.64
CA LYS A 112 3.77 0.73 4.62
C LYS A 112 3.72 1.85 3.57
N PHE A 113 2.52 2.22 3.11
CA PHE A 113 2.34 3.34 2.19
C PHE A 113 2.90 4.65 2.76
N ALA A 114 2.55 4.98 4.01
CA ALA A 114 2.99 6.19 4.69
C ALA A 114 4.52 6.25 4.81
N VAL A 115 5.20 5.14 5.14
CA VAL A 115 6.67 5.09 5.16
C VAL A 115 7.27 5.37 3.79
N GLY A 116 6.71 4.79 2.71
CA GLY A 116 7.17 5.08 1.35
C GLY A 116 6.89 6.52 0.92
N LYS A 117 5.80 7.13 1.38
CA LYS A 117 5.56 8.57 1.20
C LYS A 117 6.63 9.39 1.90
N THR A 118 6.98 9.06 3.15
CA THR A 118 8.05 9.75 3.87
C THR A 118 9.40 9.59 3.17
N LEU A 119 9.70 8.45 2.56
CA LEU A 119 10.90 8.25 1.73
C LEU A 119 10.91 9.14 0.48
N PHE A 120 9.76 9.25 -0.20
CA PHE A 120 9.60 10.16 -1.33
C PHE A 120 9.81 11.62 -0.92
N ASP A 121 9.13 12.04 0.15
CA ASP A 121 9.23 13.39 0.70
C ASP A 121 10.67 13.69 1.17
N LEU A 122 11.36 12.75 1.80
CA LEU A 122 12.76 12.94 2.23
C LEU A 122 13.70 13.23 1.05
N GLU A 123 13.40 12.68 -0.13
CA GLU A 123 14.21 12.88 -1.34
C GLU A 123 13.89 14.19 -2.05
N PHE A 124 12.61 14.57 -2.15
CA PHE A 124 12.15 15.67 -2.99
C PHE A 124 11.69 16.93 -2.24
N LEU A 125 11.32 16.84 -0.95
CA LEU A 125 10.66 17.92 -0.19
C LEU A 125 11.66 18.94 0.39
N LYS A 126 12.79 19.16 -0.28
CA LYS A 126 13.73 20.27 -0.01
C LYS A 126 13.61 21.44 -0.99
N SER A 127 12.77 21.37 -2.03
CA SER A 127 12.64 22.45 -3.02
C SER A 127 11.33 23.23 -3.00
N GLU A 128 10.37 22.92 -2.13
CA GLU A 128 9.04 23.58 -2.11
C GLU A 128 8.80 24.38 -0.81
N THR A 129 9.69 25.31 -0.49
CA THR A 129 9.37 26.47 0.36
C THR A 129 8.51 27.51 -0.37
N GLU A 130 8.01 27.20 -1.57
CA GLU A 130 7.22 28.10 -2.39
C GLU A 130 5.72 27.90 -2.15
N ALA A 131 5.00 29.02 -2.13
CA ALA A 131 3.55 29.13 -1.99
C ALA A 131 2.70 28.23 -2.94
N ALA A 132 3.31 27.51 -3.89
CA ALA A 132 2.68 26.55 -4.79
C ALA A 132 2.09 25.30 -4.10
N ALA A 133 2.52 24.98 -2.88
CA ALA A 133 1.98 23.88 -2.07
C ALA A 133 0.66 24.23 -1.35
N GLN A 134 0.35 25.52 -1.17
CA GLN A 134 -0.89 25.96 -0.52
C GLN A 134 -2.08 25.80 -1.48
N GLY A 135 -2.99 24.87 -1.16
CA GLY A 135 -4.29 24.71 -1.83
C GLY A 135 -4.44 23.53 -2.80
N ARG A 136 -3.43 22.66 -2.97
CA ARG A 136 -3.46 21.56 -3.97
C ARG A 136 -3.46 20.15 -3.34
N PHE A 137 -4.30 19.92 -2.33
CA PHE A 137 -4.40 18.63 -1.63
C PHE A 137 -4.68 17.44 -2.57
N PHE A 138 -5.45 17.66 -3.64
CA PHE A 138 -5.81 16.63 -4.63
C PHE A 138 -4.78 16.45 -5.77
N ARG A 139 -3.67 17.18 -5.75
CA ARG A 139 -2.61 17.06 -6.77
C ARG A 139 -1.51 16.13 -6.29
N TYR A 140 -0.93 15.33 -7.21
CA TYR A 140 0.28 14.57 -6.94
C TYR A 140 1.38 15.50 -6.39
N PRO A 141 2.13 15.12 -5.33
CA PRO A 141 2.17 13.81 -4.66
C PRO A 141 1.31 13.73 -3.37
N ASN A 142 0.36 14.64 -3.15
CA ASN A 142 -0.37 14.79 -1.89
C ASN A 142 -1.41 13.67 -1.62
N MET A 143 -1.83 13.53 -0.36
CA MET A 143 -2.76 12.47 0.06
C MET A 143 -4.12 12.53 -0.64
N GLY A 144 -4.64 13.72 -0.97
CA GLY A 144 -5.92 13.84 -1.68
C GLY A 144 -5.88 13.19 -3.06
N TRP A 145 -4.74 13.23 -3.73
CA TRP A 145 -4.55 12.53 -5.01
C TRP A 145 -4.74 11.02 -4.85
N TRP A 146 -4.16 10.44 -3.80
CA TRP A 146 -4.29 9.01 -3.49
C TRP A 146 -5.71 8.62 -3.07
N TRP A 147 -6.39 9.44 -2.27
CA TRP A 147 -7.79 9.21 -1.92
C TRP A 147 -8.70 9.23 -3.15
N ALA A 148 -8.51 10.20 -4.04
CA ALA A 148 -9.26 10.26 -5.30
C ALA A 148 -9.07 8.98 -6.13
N HIS A 149 -7.83 8.47 -6.24
CA HIS A 149 -7.55 7.23 -6.97
C HIS A 149 -8.12 5.99 -6.26
N LEU A 150 -8.09 5.94 -4.93
CA LEU A 150 -8.72 4.86 -4.17
C LEU A 150 -10.21 4.78 -4.47
N PHE A 151 -10.93 5.92 -4.37
CA PHE A 151 -12.37 5.96 -4.64
C PHE A 151 -12.68 5.65 -6.11
N ALA A 152 -11.96 6.25 -7.06
CA ALA A 152 -12.19 6.01 -8.48
C ALA A 152 -11.98 4.53 -8.85
N LEU A 153 -10.88 3.92 -8.42
CA LEU A 153 -10.60 2.51 -8.71
C LEU A 153 -11.55 1.57 -7.98
N ALA A 154 -11.97 1.90 -6.75
CA ALA A 154 -12.97 1.13 -6.03
C ALA A 154 -14.33 1.13 -6.77
N ILE A 155 -14.75 2.27 -7.33
CA ILE A 155 -15.99 2.38 -8.12
C ILE A 155 -15.89 1.57 -9.41
N VAL A 156 -14.77 1.66 -10.13
CA VAL A 156 -14.54 0.88 -11.36
C VAL A 156 -14.57 -0.61 -11.07
N TYR A 157 -13.85 -1.04 -10.03
CA TYR A 157 -13.82 -2.44 -9.60
C TYR A 157 -15.21 -2.94 -9.18
N ALA A 158 -15.92 -2.19 -8.35
CA ALA A 158 -17.27 -2.54 -7.89
C ALA A 158 -18.25 -2.63 -9.06
N SER A 159 -18.21 -1.68 -9.99
CA SER A 159 -19.04 -1.69 -11.20
C SER A 159 -18.74 -2.94 -12.04
N GLY A 160 -17.47 -3.25 -12.29
CA GLY A 160 -17.07 -4.45 -13.01
C GLY A 160 -17.59 -5.73 -12.37
N ASN A 161 -17.51 -5.84 -11.04
CA ASN A 161 -18.01 -6.98 -10.28
C ASN A 161 -19.55 -7.12 -10.29
N ILE A 162 -20.28 -6.02 -10.49
CA ILE A 162 -21.75 -6.02 -10.60
C ILE A 162 -22.20 -6.40 -12.00
N PHE A 163 -21.58 -5.82 -13.04
CA PHE A 163 -22.04 -5.94 -14.42
C PHE A 163 -21.45 -7.13 -15.19
N TRP A 164 -20.29 -7.65 -14.79
CA TRP A 164 -19.57 -8.71 -15.50
C TRP A 164 -19.54 -10.02 -14.71
N LYS A 165 -20.68 -10.43 -14.14
CA LYS A 165 -20.81 -11.76 -13.51
C LYS A 165 -20.90 -12.87 -14.55
#